data_AF-I7K962-F1
#
_entry.id   AF-I7K962-F1
#
_cell.length_a   1.000
_cell.length_b   1.000
_cell.length_c   1.000
_cell.angle_alpha   90.00
_cell.angle_beta   90.00
_cell.angle_gamma   90.00
#
_symmetry.space_group_name_H-M   'P 1'
#
loop_
_entity.id
_entity.type
_entity.pdbx_description
1 polymer ?
#
loop_
_entity_poly.entity_id
_entity_poly.type
_entity_poly.pdbx_seq_one_letter_code
_entity_poly.pdbx_strand_id
1 'polypeptide(L)'
;MLKSGQDYVLALDELQKGVYEIKTGTENLNNSLKALNEGQKKALYGAKALSSAGCTLKDYAIEMQKGSLGLKDGAEKLQKGSENLAGGLKQIVPSVAALYKGSNNLKGGLDELSKGSNKLYSGYDEFSKGIDSAKEGSKKLTEGAKRLSDGLEEFDKNFTKYKEEGIYKMDSEVSSKFGDINEILKRKDEVVRLSKNYGTFSGLSRDMEGSVKFIMRTEEIKYDEVEEVSQTKVIKENKNIFERLIDYLKKMF
;
A
#
# COMPACT_ATOMS: atom_id res chain seq x y z
N MET A 1 -101.95 -83.14 107.75
CA MET A 1 -102.08 -81.80 107.13
C MET A 1 -100.74 -81.05 106.95
N LEU A 2 -99.57 -81.67 107.19
CA LEU A 2 -98.27 -80.98 107.12
C LEU A 2 -97.55 -81.04 105.75
N LYS A 3 -97.92 -81.94 104.82
CA LYS A 3 -97.28 -82.08 103.50
C LYS A 3 -97.56 -80.94 102.52
N SER A 4 -98.80 -80.42 102.47
CA SER A 4 -99.17 -79.38 101.49
C SER A 4 -98.56 -78.00 101.77
N GLY A 5 -98.10 -77.76 103.00
CA GLY A 5 -97.39 -76.52 103.35
C GLY A 5 -95.94 -76.50 102.88
N GLN A 6 -95.23 -77.63 102.95
CA GLN A 6 -93.85 -77.76 102.46
C GLN A 6 -93.77 -77.71 100.93
N ASP A 7 -94.71 -78.36 100.23
CA ASP A 7 -94.79 -78.33 98.77
C ASP A 7 -95.06 -76.91 98.24
N TYR A 8 -95.84 -76.12 98.97
CA TYR A 8 -96.09 -74.70 98.64
C TYR A 8 -94.84 -73.83 98.82
N VAL A 9 -94.06 -74.06 99.88
CA VAL A 9 -92.79 -73.35 100.10
C VAL A 9 -91.77 -73.70 99.03
N LEU A 10 -91.68 -74.97 98.61
CA LEU A 10 -90.82 -75.40 97.51
C LEU A 10 -91.24 -74.78 96.16
N ALA A 11 -92.53 -74.74 95.86
CA ALA A 11 -93.06 -74.10 94.65
C ALA A 11 -92.79 -72.59 94.64
N LEU A 12 -92.86 -71.92 95.79
CA LEU A 12 -92.49 -70.51 95.92
C LEU A 12 -90.98 -70.26 95.73
N ASP A 13 -90.12 -71.17 96.21
CA ASP A 13 -88.67 -71.10 96.01
C ASP A 13 -88.27 -71.31 94.53
N GLU A 14 -88.91 -72.24 93.84
CA GLU A 14 -88.73 -72.45 92.39
C GLU A 14 -89.24 -71.26 91.57
N LEU A 15 -90.39 -70.69 91.92
CA LEU A 15 -90.89 -69.47 91.29
C LEU A 15 -89.93 -68.30 91.54
N GLN A 16 -89.42 -68.14 92.76
CA GLN A 16 -88.45 -67.12 93.11
C GLN A 16 -87.17 -67.27 92.27
N LYS A 17 -86.64 -68.50 92.12
CA LYS A 17 -85.50 -68.81 91.24
C LYS A 17 -85.79 -68.44 89.78
N GLY A 18 -86.94 -68.84 89.24
CA GLY A 18 -87.34 -68.49 87.87
C GLY A 18 -87.46 -66.98 87.65
N VAL A 19 -88.01 -66.24 88.63
CA VAL A 19 -88.04 -64.77 88.60
C VAL A 19 -86.64 -64.16 88.63
N TYR A 20 -85.71 -64.71 89.42
CA TYR A 20 -84.30 -64.28 89.41
C TYR A 20 -83.59 -64.55 88.08
N GLU A 21 -83.84 -65.70 87.46
CA GLU A 21 -83.29 -66.03 86.13
C GLU A 21 -83.84 -65.10 85.05
N ILE A 22 -85.14 -64.83 85.04
CA ILE A 22 -85.77 -63.86 84.12
C ILE A 22 -85.19 -62.46 84.32
N LYS A 23 -85.01 -62.02 85.57
CA LYS A 23 -84.38 -60.73 85.88
C LYS A 23 -82.97 -60.66 85.31
N THR A 24 -82.15 -61.69 85.58
CA THR A 24 -80.76 -61.78 85.09
C THR A 24 -80.70 -61.83 83.57
N GLY A 25 -81.55 -62.62 82.92
CA GLY A 25 -81.66 -62.71 81.47
C GLY A 25 -82.04 -61.36 80.84
N THR A 26 -82.98 -60.64 81.45
CA THR A 26 -83.39 -59.30 81.02
C THR A 26 -82.26 -58.28 81.17
N GLU A 27 -81.51 -58.32 82.29
CA GLU A 27 -80.33 -57.47 82.50
C GLU A 27 -79.24 -57.74 81.45
N ASN A 28 -78.95 -59.01 81.17
CA ASN A 28 -77.99 -59.42 80.14
C ASN A 28 -78.42 -58.98 78.74
N LEU A 29 -79.71 -59.13 78.40
CA LEU A 29 -80.26 -58.67 77.13
C LEU A 29 -80.13 -57.14 77.00
N ASN A 30 -80.48 -56.39 78.05
CA ASN A 30 -80.34 -54.93 78.05
C ASN A 30 -78.87 -54.50 77.85
N ASN A 31 -77.93 -55.19 78.50
CA ASN A 31 -76.50 -54.93 78.32
C ASN A 31 -76.05 -55.27 76.89
N SER A 32 -76.53 -56.39 76.32
CA SER A 32 -76.23 -56.79 74.94
C SER A 32 -76.80 -55.80 73.92
N LEU A 33 -78.02 -55.29 74.14
CA LEU A 33 -78.63 -54.26 73.31
C LEU A 33 -77.88 -52.93 73.38
N LYS A 34 -77.38 -52.54 74.57
CA LYS A 34 -76.50 -51.37 74.71
C LYS A 34 -75.20 -51.54 73.90
N ALA A 35 -74.54 -52.69 74.04
CA ALA A 35 -73.32 -53.00 73.30
C ALA A 35 -73.56 -53.04 71.77
N LEU A 36 -74.68 -53.61 71.31
CA LEU A 36 -75.07 -53.62 69.91
C LEU A 36 -75.29 -52.19 69.38
N ASN A 37 -76.03 -51.36 70.12
CA ASN A 37 -76.26 -49.96 69.76
C ASN A 37 -74.94 -49.17 69.66
N GLU A 38 -73.99 -49.41 70.57
CA GLU A 38 -72.65 -48.84 70.50
C GLU A 38 -71.86 -49.34 69.28
N GLY A 39 -71.92 -50.64 68.99
CA GLY A 39 -71.31 -51.23 67.80
C GLY A 39 -71.86 -50.65 66.50
N GLN A 40 -73.19 -50.48 66.40
CA GLN A 40 -73.85 -49.86 65.25
C GLN A 40 -73.45 -48.38 65.10
N LYS A 41 -73.35 -47.62 66.19
CA LYS A 41 -72.83 -46.25 66.16
C LYS A 41 -71.40 -46.20 65.63
N LYS A 42 -70.51 -47.06 66.13
CA LYS A 42 -69.12 -47.15 65.66
C LYS A 42 -69.02 -47.51 64.18
N ALA A 43 -69.83 -48.48 63.72
CA ALA A 43 -69.89 -48.86 62.31
C ALA A 43 -70.39 -47.70 61.42
N LEU A 44 -71.41 -46.96 61.87
CA LEU A 44 -71.91 -45.78 61.16
C LEU A 44 -70.83 -44.68 61.08
N TYR A 45 -70.10 -44.42 62.16
CA TYR A 45 -68.97 -43.47 62.14
C TYR A 45 -67.85 -43.93 61.20
N GLY A 46 -67.50 -45.22 61.22
CA GLY A 46 -66.52 -45.79 60.29
C GLY A 46 -66.95 -45.67 58.83
N ALA A 47 -68.21 -45.96 58.50
CA ALA A 47 -68.75 -45.80 57.16
C ALA A 47 -68.74 -44.34 56.69
N LYS A 48 -69.10 -43.39 57.57
CA LYS A 48 -68.99 -41.95 57.28
C LYS A 48 -67.55 -41.52 57.03
N ALA A 49 -66.61 -41.95 57.87
CA ALA A 49 -65.19 -41.66 57.72
C ALA A 49 -64.63 -42.22 56.39
N LEU A 50 -65.00 -43.46 56.03
CA LEU A 50 -64.61 -44.08 54.76
C LEU A 50 -65.19 -43.32 53.56
N SER A 51 -66.45 -42.89 53.63
CA SER A 51 -67.07 -42.07 52.60
C SER A 51 -66.34 -40.73 52.43
N SER A 52 -66.02 -40.05 53.52
CA SER A 52 -65.24 -38.80 53.48
C SER A 52 -63.85 -39.01 52.91
N ALA A 53 -63.15 -40.08 53.31
CA ALA A 53 -61.83 -40.43 52.78
C ALA A 53 -61.90 -40.73 51.27
N GLY A 54 -62.97 -41.39 50.79
CA GLY A 54 -63.22 -41.63 49.38
C GLY A 54 -63.41 -40.34 48.58
N CYS A 55 -64.12 -39.35 49.15
CA CYS A 55 -64.23 -38.02 48.54
C CYS A 55 -62.87 -37.32 48.45
N THR A 56 -62.09 -37.32 49.53
CA THR A 56 -60.75 -36.72 49.55
C THR A 56 -59.79 -37.39 48.56
N LEU A 57 -59.82 -38.72 48.45
CA LEU A 57 -59.01 -39.45 47.47
C LEU A 57 -59.37 -39.09 46.02
N LYS A 58 -60.67 -38.93 45.74
CA LYS A 58 -61.15 -38.46 44.43
C LYS A 58 -60.63 -37.06 44.13
N ASP A 59 -60.65 -36.15 45.09
CA ASP A 59 -60.14 -34.78 44.91
C ASP A 59 -58.63 -34.79 44.62
N TYR A 60 -57.84 -35.58 45.35
CA TYR A 60 -56.42 -35.74 45.08
C TYR A 60 -56.13 -36.37 43.71
N ALA A 61 -56.92 -37.34 43.27
CA ALA A 61 -56.78 -37.94 41.94
C ALA A 61 -57.01 -36.90 40.83
N ILE A 62 -57.99 -36.00 41.01
CA ILE A 62 -58.26 -34.90 40.09
C ILE A 62 -57.08 -33.92 40.05
N GLU A 63 -56.52 -33.54 41.20
CA GLU A 63 -55.36 -32.65 41.26
C GLU A 63 -54.11 -33.29 40.65
N MET A 64 -53.88 -34.58 40.88
CA MET A 64 -52.78 -35.32 40.25
C MET A 64 -52.93 -35.35 38.72
N GLN A 65 -54.15 -35.57 38.22
CA GLN A 65 -54.43 -35.53 36.79
C GLN A 65 -54.13 -34.15 36.18
N LYS A 66 -54.55 -33.07 36.86
CA LYS A 66 -54.22 -31.68 36.44
C LYS A 66 -52.72 -31.45 36.42
N GLY A 67 -52.00 -31.88 37.46
CA GLY A 67 -50.55 -31.79 37.54
C GLY A 67 -49.85 -32.54 36.40
N SER A 68 -50.32 -33.75 36.08
CA SER A 68 -49.79 -34.55 34.96
C SER A 68 -50.02 -33.89 33.60
N LEU A 69 -51.19 -33.28 33.39
CA LEU A 69 -51.48 -32.52 32.16
C LEU A 69 -50.59 -31.27 32.07
N GLY A 70 -50.42 -30.55 33.18
CA GLY A 70 -49.52 -29.39 33.24
C GLY A 70 -48.06 -29.76 32.95
N LEU A 71 -47.58 -30.90 33.46
CA LEU A 71 -46.24 -31.40 33.17
C LEU A 71 -46.08 -31.75 31.68
N LYS A 72 -47.09 -32.39 31.08
CA LYS A 72 -47.11 -32.69 29.64
C LYS A 72 -47.02 -31.40 28.81
N ASP A 73 -47.86 -30.42 29.11
CA ASP A 73 -47.85 -29.12 28.42
C ASP A 73 -46.49 -28.40 28.57
N GLY A 74 -45.89 -28.47 29.77
CA GLY A 74 -44.56 -27.95 30.04
C GLY A 74 -43.47 -28.63 29.20
N ALA A 75 -43.51 -29.96 29.11
CA ALA A 75 -42.58 -30.74 28.29
C ALA A 75 -42.71 -30.42 26.79
N GLU A 76 -43.95 -30.30 26.28
CA GLU A 76 -44.19 -29.92 24.88
C GLU A 76 -43.69 -28.50 24.56
N LYS A 77 -43.87 -27.55 25.48
CA LYS A 77 -43.32 -26.19 25.35
C LYS A 77 -41.80 -26.20 25.34
N LEU A 78 -41.18 -26.96 26.24
CA LEU A 78 -39.73 -27.10 26.30
C LEU A 78 -39.18 -27.70 25.00
N GLN A 79 -39.80 -28.78 24.50
CA GLN A 79 -39.42 -29.40 23.24
C GLN A 79 -39.45 -28.40 22.07
N LYS A 80 -40.57 -27.66 21.91
CA LYS A 80 -40.69 -26.63 20.87
C LYS A 80 -39.64 -25.53 21.03
N GLY A 81 -39.36 -25.11 22.27
CA GLY A 81 -38.29 -24.15 22.57
C GLY A 81 -36.91 -24.65 22.15
N SER A 82 -36.59 -25.90 22.45
CA SER A 82 -35.33 -26.54 22.03
C SER A 82 -35.22 -26.70 20.52
N GLU A 83 -36.30 -27.07 19.83
CA GLU A 83 -36.34 -27.16 18.36
C GLU A 83 -36.12 -25.79 17.70
N ASN A 84 -36.77 -24.73 18.23
CA ASN A 84 -36.56 -23.36 17.77
C ASN A 84 -35.12 -22.89 17.98
N LEU A 85 -34.53 -23.17 19.14
CA LEU A 85 -33.14 -22.84 19.44
C LEU A 85 -32.18 -23.58 18.48
N ALA A 86 -32.40 -24.87 18.25
CA ALA A 86 -31.62 -25.65 17.30
C ALA A 86 -31.74 -25.11 15.86
N GLY A 87 -32.95 -24.69 15.46
CA GLY A 87 -33.19 -24.00 14.19
C GLY A 87 -32.41 -22.69 14.07
N GLY A 88 -32.47 -21.85 15.10
CA GLY A 88 -31.71 -20.60 15.15
C GLY A 88 -30.19 -20.82 15.10
N LEU A 89 -29.67 -21.79 15.83
CA LEU A 89 -28.24 -22.14 15.80
C LEU A 89 -27.79 -22.63 14.41
N LYS A 90 -28.62 -23.44 13.72
CA LYS A 90 -28.34 -23.86 12.34
C LYS A 90 -28.25 -22.68 11.35
N GLN A 91 -28.92 -21.57 11.62
CA GLN A 91 -28.84 -20.34 10.80
C GLN A 91 -27.65 -19.45 11.16
N ILE A 92 -27.27 -19.39 12.44
CA ILE A 92 -26.16 -18.56 12.93
C ILE A 92 -24.80 -19.11 12.50
N VAL A 93 -24.59 -20.43 12.60
CA VAL A 93 -23.31 -21.07 12.26
C VAL A 93 -22.78 -20.69 10.87
N PRO A 94 -23.55 -20.83 9.76
CA PRO A 94 -23.07 -20.44 8.44
C PRO A 94 -22.85 -18.93 8.30
N SER A 95 -23.63 -18.11 9.01
CA SER A 95 -23.49 -16.65 9.01
C SER A 95 -22.16 -16.22 9.65
N VAL A 96 -21.78 -16.85 10.77
CA VAL A 96 -20.48 -16.63 11.43
C VAL A 96 -19.32 -17.07 10.53
N ALA A 97 -19.45 -18.22 9.85
CA ALA A 97 -18.44 -18.68 8.90
C ALA A 97 -18.29 -17.72 7.70
N ALA A 98 -19.40 -17.17 7.19
CA ALA A 98 -19.40 -16.18 6.13
C ALA A 98 -18.72 -14.87 6.59
N LEU A 99 -19.01 -14.41 7.81
CA LEU A 99 -18.36 -13.23 8.39
C LEU A 99 -16.85 -13.42 8.54
N TYR A 100 -16.41 -14.59 9.00
CA TYR A 100 -15.00 -14.93 9.11
C TYR A 100 -14.31 -14.92 7.73
N LYS A 101 -14.94 -15.51 6.70
CA LYS A 101 -14.44 -15.47 5.33
C LYS A 101 -14.37 -14.04 4.79
N GLY A 102 -15.40 -13.24 5.00
CA GLY A 102 -15.44 -11.82 4.61
C GLY A 102 -14.33 -11.01 5.28
N SER A 103 -14.07 -11.26 6.55
CA SER A 103 -12.99 -10.60 7.30
C SER A 103 -11.60 -10.96 6.77
N ASN A 104 -11.37 -12.22 6.39
CA ASN A 104 -10.11 -12.65 5.75
C ASN A 104 -9.93 -12.05 4.36
N ASN A 105 -11.01 -11.97 3.57
CA ASN A 105 -10.97 -11.31 2.26
C ASN A 105 -10.64 -9.81 2.40
N LEU A 106 -11.25 -9.14 3.37
CA LEU A 106 -10.96 -7.73 3.67
C LEU A 106 -9.50 -7.53 4.07
N LYS A 107 -8.96 -8.40 4.92
CA LYS A 107 -7.53 -8.40 5.27
C LYS A 107 -6.64 -8.53 4.03
N GLY A 108 -6.95 -9.49 3.15
CA GLY A 108 -6.21 -9.67 1.89
C GLY A 108 -6.25 -8.42 1.01
N GLY A 109 -7.43 -7.80 0.86
CA GLY A 109 -7.57 -6.55 0.10
C GLY A 109 -6.81 -5.37 0.71
N LEU A 110 -6.75 -5.27 2.05
CA LEU A 110 -5.95 -4.24 2.74
C LEU A 110 -4.44 -4.46 2.55
N ASP A 111 -3.97 -5.70 2.55
CA ASP A 111 -2.57 -6.04 2.28
C ASP A 111 -2.19 -5.69 0.82
N GLU A 112 -3.08 -5.95 -0.14
CA GLU A 112 -2.90 -5.55 -1.54
C GLU A 112 -2.89 -4.04 -1.72
N LEU A 113 -3.81 -3.32 -1.06
CA LEU A 113 -3.86 -1.87 -1.06
C LEU A 113 -2.56 -1.28 -0.50
N SER A 114 -2.08 -1.80 0.64
CA SER A 114 -0.81 -1.36 1.25
C SER A 114 0.38 -1.55 0.29
N LYS A 115 0.46 -2.70 -0.37
CA LYS A 115 1.50 -2.96 -1.39
C LYS A 115 1.38 -1.99 -2.58
N GLY A 116 0.16 -1.73 -3.04
CA GLY A 116 -0.11 -0.76 -4.11
C GLY A 116 0.30 0.66 -3.75
N SER A 117 -0.04 1.11 -2.54
CA SER A 117 0.35 2.43 -2.02
C SER A 117 1.87 2.58 -1.90
N ASN A 118 2.58 1.55 -1.43
CA ASN A 118 4.04 1.57 -1.37
C ASN A 118 4.67 1.65 -2.76
N LYS A 119 4.15 0.90 -3.74
CA LYS A 119 4.60 0.99 -5.14
C LYS A 119 4.38 2.39 -5.72
N LEU A 120 3.21 2.98 -5.46
CA LEU A 120 2.89 4.33 -5.90
C LEU A 120 3.84 5.37 -5.27
N TYR A 121 4.13 5.24 -3.99
CA TYR A 121 5.09 6.09 -3.28
C TYR A 121 6.50 5.99 -3.88
N SER A 122 6.99 4.77 -4.12
CA SER A 122 8.30 4.58 -4.77
C SER A 122 8.34 5.15 -6.18
N GLY A 123 7.29 4.94 -6.98
CA GLY A 123 7.19 5.52 -8.33
C GLY A 123 7.15 7.06 -8.32
N TYR A 124 6.51 7.66 -7.30
CA TYR A 124 6.52 9.10 -7.11
C TYR A 124 7.92 9.65 -6.76
N ASP A 125 8.66 8.94 -5.89
CA ASP A 125 10.05 9.31 -5.54
C ASP A 125 10.98 9.25 -6.77
N GLU A 126 10.86 8.20 -7.59
CA GLU A 126 11.59 8.08 -8.86
C GLU A 126 11.21 9.20 -9.84
N PHE A 127 9.92 9.49 -9.97
CA PHE A 127 9.44 10.59 -10.81
C PHE A 127 9.99 11.94 -10.36
N SER A 128 10.02 12.22 -9.06
CA SER A 128 10.61 13.44 -8.50
C SER A 128 12.09 13.56 -8.84
N LYS A 129 12.87 12.48 -8.69
CA LYS A 129 14.28 12.43 -9.08
C LYS A 129 14.48 12.65 -10.58
N GLY A 130 13.56 12.14 -11.40
CA GLY A 130 13.52 12.39 -12.84
C GLY A 130 13.32 13.87 -13.18
N ILE A 131 12.40 14.55 -12.49
CA ILE A 131 12.17 15.99 -12.63
C ILE A 131 13.43 16.78 -12.26
N ASP A 132 14.09 16.45 -11.14
CA ASP A 132 15.32 17.14 -10.72
C ASP A 132 16.45 16.94 -11.74
N SER A 133 16.58 15.73 -12.29
CA SER A 133 17.54 15.42 -13.34
C SER A 133 17.26 16.20 -14.63
N ALA A 134 15.99 16.30 -15.03
CA ALA A 134 15.59 17.08 -16.19
C ALA A 134 15.85 18.58 -16.00
N LYS A 135 15.59 19.12 -14.80
CA LYS A 135 15.90 20.50 -14.42
C LYS A 135 17.40 20.78 -14.52
N GLU A 136 18.24 19.87 -14.03
CA GLU A 136 19.69 19.99 -14.11
C GLU A 136 20.20 19.90 -15.56
N GLY A 137 19.66 18.97 -16.35
CA GLY A 137 19.96 18.86 -17.78
C GLY A 137 19.58 20.13 -18.55
N SER A 138 18.43 20.73 -18.24
CA SER A 138 17.98 21.99 -18.82
C SER A 138 18.94 23.15 -18.50
N LYS A 139 19.41 23.27 -17.25
CA LYS A 139 20.42 24.27 -16.88
C LYS A 139 21.72 24.10 -17.68
N LYS A 140 22.24 22.87 -17.76
CA LYS A 140 23.46 22.57 -18.54
C LYS A 140 23.29 22.91 -20.01
N LEU A 141 22.12 22.65 -20.59
CA LEU A 141 21.81 23.02 -21.97
C LEU A 141 21.82 24.54 -22.15
N THR A 142 21.21 25.29 -21.23
CA THR A 142 21.24 26.76 -21.24
C THR A 142 22.66 27.31 -21.12
N GLU A 143 23.47 26.77 -20.21
CA GLU A 143 24.88 27.16 -20.06
C GLU A 143 25.71 26.83 -21.31
N GLY A 144 25.49 25.66 -21.91
CA GLY A 144 26.14 25.26 -23.17
C GLY A 144 25.76 26.17 -24.33
N ALA A 145 24.48 26.51 -24.46
CA ALA A 145 23.99 27.44 -25.48
C ALA A 145 24.61 28.84 -25.30
N LYS A 146 24.73 29.32 -24.05
CA LYS A 146 25.40 30.59 -23.75
C LYS A 146 26.87 30.55 -24.16
N ARG A 147 27.61 29.50 -23.77
CA ARG A 147 29.02 29.33 -24.16
C ARG A 147 29.22 29.27 -25.68
N LEU A 148 28.30 28.65 -26.41
CA LEU A 148 28.32 28.62 -27.86
C LEU A 148 28.10 30.03 -28.44
N SER A 149 27.12 30.76 -27.91
CA SER A 149 26.86 32.16 -28.30
C SER A 149 28.08 33.05 -28.06
N ASP A 150 28.67 32.98 -26.86
CA ASP A 150 29.85 33.76 -26.49
C ASP A 150 31.04 33.44 -27.42
N GLY A 151 31.24 32.15 -27.76
CA GLY A 151 32.30 31.72 -28.68
C GLY A 151 32.08 32.16 -30.12
N LEU A 152 30.82 32.22 -30.59
CA LEU A 152 30.49 32.76 -31.92
C LEU A 152 30.75 34.26 -31.99
N GLU A 153 30.45 35.01 -30.93
CA GLU A 153 30.75 36.45 -30.85
C GLU A 153 32.27 36.70 -30.84
N GLU A 154 33.03 35.90 -30.10
CA GLU A 154 34.50 35.98 -30.09
C GLU A 154 35.09 35.63 -31.46
N PHE A 155 34.57 34.59 -32.11
CA PHE A 155 34.98 34.22 -33.47
C PHE A 155 34.73 35.35 -34.47
N ASP A 156 33.55 35.97 -34.45
CA ASP A 156 33.20 37.07 -35.35
C ASP A 156 34.11 38.30 -35.16
N LYS A 157 34.40 38.67 -33.90
CA LYS A 157 35.37 39.73 -33.56
C LYS A 157 36.76 39.43 -34.09
N ASN A 158 37.26 38.22 -33.84
CA ASN A 158 38.60 37.80 -34.30
C ASN A 158 38.68 37.72 -35.83
N PHE A 159 37.62 37.27 -36.49
CA PHE A 159 37.54 37.23 -37.95
C PHE A 159 37.55 38.64 -38.56
N THR A 160 36.83 39.58 -37.95
CA THR A 160 36.85 40.99 -38.34
C THR A 160 38.25 41.58 -38.17
N LYS A 161 38.88 41.35 -37.02
CA LYS A 161 40.27 41.77 -36.75
C LYS A 161 41.25 41.19 -37.76
N TYR A 162 41.16 39.90 -38.08
CA TYR A 162 42.00 39.24 -39.08
C TYR A 162 41.85 39.88 -40.47
N LYS A 163 40.61 40.22 -40.86
CA LYS A 163 40.35 40.90 -42.14
C LYS A 163 40.96 42.31 -42.15
N GLU A 164 40.76 43.08 -41.09
CA GLU A 164 41.23 44.47 -41.01
C GLU A 164 42.74 44.59 -40.83
N GLU A 165 43.29 43.88 -39.84
CA GLU A 165 44.72 43.97 -39.50
C GLU A 165 45.59 43.04 -40.32
N GLY A 166 45.07 41.91 -40.80
CA GLY A 166 45.82 40.98 -41.62
C GLY A 166 45.66 41.31 -43.10
N ILE A 167 44.48 41.05 -43.65
CA ILE A 167 44.24 41.14 -45.10
C ILE A 167 44.38 42.58 -45.60
N TYR A 168 43.65 43.54 -45.03
CA TYR A 168 43.65 44.92 -45.56
C TYR A 168 44.97 45.65 -45.33
N LYS A 169 45.62 45.49 -44.18
CA LYS A 169 46.96 46.05 -43.99
C LYS A 169 47.97 45.44 -44.96
N MET A 170 48.00 44.12 -45.10
CA MET A 170 48.92 43.45 -46.03
C MET A 170 48.67 43.90 -47.47
N ASP A 171 47.42 43.99 -47.90
CA ASP A 171 47.04 44.51 -49.22
C ASP A 171 47.54 45.95 -49.43
N SER A 172 47.38 46.82 -48.43
CA SER A 172 47.86 48.20 -48.49
C SER A 172 49.40 48.34 -48.47
N GLU A 173 50.11 47.51 -47.70
CA GLU A 173 51.57 47.52 -47.60
C GLU A 173 52.22 46.92 -48.84
N VAL A 174 51.66 45.82 -49.38
CA VAL A 174 52.10 45.23 -50.64
C VAL A 174 51.83 46.20 -51.79
N SER A 175 50.61 46.77 -51.87
CA SER A 175 50.27 47.73 -52.93
C SER A 175 51.11 49.00 -52.87
N SER A 176 51.49 49.49 -51.68
CA SER A 176 52.36 50.67 -51.56
C SER A 176 53.83 50.36 -51.83
N LYS A 177 54.38 49.22 -51.36
CA LYS A 177 55.79 48.84 -51.60
C LYS A 177 56.04 48.36 -53.03
N PHE A 178 55.04 47.76 -53.67
CA PHE A 178 55.12 47.28 -55.05
C PHE A 178 54.31 48.13 -56.04
N GLY A 179 53.81 49.29 -55.61
CA GLY A 179 53.00 50.19 -56.46
C GLY A 179 53.71 50.60 -57.74
N ASP A 180 55.05 50.65 -57.73
CA ASP A 180 55.87 50.94 -58.90
C ASP A 180 56.58 49.72 -59.49
N ILE A 181 56.01 48.52 -59.31
CA ILE A 181 56.51 47.35 -60.04
C ILE A 181 56.45 47.56 -61.55
N ASN A 182 55.49 48.36 -62.02
CA ASN A 182 55.38 48.79 -63.41
C ASN A 182 56.52 49.73 -63.83
N GLU A 183 57.00 50.61 -62.96
CA GLU A 183 58.16 51.46 -63.26
C GLU A 183 59.46 50.65 -63.25
N ILE A 184 59.63 49.72 -62.31
CA ILE A 184 60.78 48.79 -62.28
C ILE A 184 60.79 47.94 -63.56
N LEU A 185 59.64 47.44 -64.01
CA LEU A 185 59.51 46.71 -65.27
C LEU A 185 59.84 47.59 -66.49
N LYS A 186 59.37 48.84 -66.53
CA LYS A 186 59.73 49.81 -67.59
C LYS A 186 61.24 50.08 -67.62
N ARG A 187 61.87 50.33 -66.47
CA ARG A 187 63.33 50.52 -66.37
C ARG A 187 64.08 49.27 -66.83
N LYS A 188 63.62 48.07 -66.45
CA LYS A 188 64.20 46.80 -66.90
C LYS A 188 64.11 46.66 -68.42
N ASP A 189 62.94 46.90 -69.01
CA ASP A 189 62.76 46.82 -70.47
C ASP A 189 63.62 47.84 -71.21
N GLU A 190 63.77 49.05 -70.67
CA GLU A 190 64.62 50.10 -71.23
C GLU A 190 66.11 49.76 -71.13
N VAL A 191 66.59 49.23 -69.99
CA VAL A 191 67.97 48.73 -69.84
C VAL A 191 68.24 47.59 -70.81
N VAL A 192 67.28 46.67 -70.97
CA VAL A 192 67.39 45.58 -71.96
C VAL A 192 67.45 46.13 -73.39
N ARG A 193 66.65 47.14 -73.72
CA ARG A 193 66.68 47.82 -75.03
C ARG A 193 68.02 48.49 -75.28
N LEU A 194 68.54 49.25 -74.32
CA LEU A 194 69.86 49.86 -74.39
C LEU A 194 70.96 48.80 -74.56
N SER A 195 70.90 47.69 -73.81
CA SER A 195 71.92 46.63 -73.91
C SER A 195 71.98 45.95 -75.28
N LYS A 196 70.86 45.87 -76.01
CA LYS A 196 70.82 45.29 -77.36
C LYS A 196 71.43 46.22 -78.41
N ASN A 197 71.38 47.54 -78.18
CA ASN A 197 71.86 48.54 -79.14
C ASN A 197 73.25 49.11 -78.79
N TYR A 198 73.85 48.73 -77.65
CA TYR A 198 75.14 49.26 -77.20
C TYR A 198 76.29 48.33 -77.61
N GLY A 199 77.03 48.70 -78.65
CA GLY A 199 78.12 47.90 -79.23
C GLY A 199 79.42 47.89 -78.42
N THR A 200 80.05 49.06 -78.17
CA THR A 200 81.26 49.24 -77.33
C THR A 200 81.43 50.69 -76.87
N PHE A 201 82.21 50.94 -75.80
CA PHE A 201 82.51 52.29 -75.29
C PHE A 201 83.55 53.06 -76.12
N SER A 202 84.43 52.36 -76.85
CA SER A 202 85.55 52.95 -77.59
C SER A 202 85.35 53.02 -79.12
N GLY A 203 84.18 52.59 -79.62
CA GLY A 203 83.89 52.44 -81.05
C GLY A 203 84.42 51.11 -81.62
N LEU A 204 83.66 50.53 -82.56
CA LEU A 204 84.02 49.29 -83.24
C LEU A 204 84.76 49.59 -84.55
N SER A 205 85.88 48.87 -84.79
CA SER A 205 86.56 48.82 -86.10
C SER A 205 85.78 47.94 -87.07
N ARG A 206 85.98 48.10 -88.40
CA ARG A 206 85.16 47.48 -89.46
C ARG A 206 85.11 45.94 -89.44
N ASP A 207 86.00 45.26 -88.73
CA ASP A 207 86.09 43.79 -88.66
C ASP A 207 86.06 43.21 -87.24
N MET A 208 85.34 43.85 -86.31
CA MET A 208 85.25 43.38 -84.92
C MET A 208 83.80 43.29 -84.43
N GLU A 209 83.43 42.15 -83.86
CA GLU A 209 82.20 42.00 -83.06
C GLU A 209 82.54 42.15 -81.57
N GLY A 210 81.90 43.12 -80.92
CA GLY A 210 82.00 43.34 -79.48
C GLY A 210 80.62 43.23 -78.83
N SER A 211 80.56 42.64 -77.64
CA SER A 211 79.36 42.64 -76.81
C SER A 211 79.69 43.19 -75.43
N VAL A 212 78.79 44.02 -74.88
CA VAL A 212 78.90 44.56 -73.52
C VAL A 212 77.87 43.87 -72.63
N LYS A 213 78.35 43.20 -71.58
CA LYS A 213 77.48 42.56 -70.58
C LYS A 213 77.20 43.52 -69.44
N PHE A 214 75.95 43.96 -69.33
CA PHE A 214 75.49 44.72 -68.16
C PHE A 214 75.22 43.76 -67.01
N ILE A 215 75.88 43.98 -65.88
CA ILE A 215 75.63 43.25 -64.63
C ILE A 215 74.90 44.19 -63.68
N MET A 216 73.63 43.92 -63.44
CA MET A 216 72.83 44.64 -62.45
C MET A 216 73.12 44.02 -61.08
N ARG A 217 73.74 44.77 -60.19
CA ARG A 217 73.95 44.35 -58.80
C ARG A 217 72.86 44.99 -57.95
N THR A 218 71.98 44.17 -57.40
CA THR A 218 71.06 44.62 -56.35
C THR A 218 71.75 44.49 -55.00
N GLU A 219 71.33 45.30 -54.02
CA GLU A 219 71.72 45.05 -52.65
C GLU A 219 71.12 43.73 -52.17
N GLU A 220 71.80 43.09 -51.21
CA GLU A 220 71.28 41.90 -50.53
C GLU A 220 70.02 42.27 -49.76
N ILE A 221 68.97 41.46 -49.86
CA ILE A 221 67.76 41.65 -49.07
C ILE A 221 68.12 41.29 -47.63
N LYS A 222 68.33 42.30 -46.79
CA LYS A 222 68.45 42.12 -45.35
C LYS A 222 67.04 41.90 -44.80
N TYR A 223 66.79 40.69 -44.30
CA TYR A 223 65.66 40.46 -43.42
C TYR A 223 66.01 41.09 -42.07
N ASP A 224 65.21 42.01 -41.57
CA ASP A 224 65.27 42.35 -40.16
C ASP A 224 64.95 41.07 -39.38
N GLU A 225 65.86 40.63 -38.51
CA GLU A 225 65.59 39.53 -37.58
C GLU A 225 64.31 39.88 -36.83
N VAL A 226 63.26 39.10 -37.04
CA VAL A 226 62.02 39.22 -36.29
C VAL A 226 62.40 38.98 -34.83
N GLU A 227 62.41 40.03 -34.00
CA GLU A 227 62.61 39.88 -32.56
C GLU A 227 61.61 38.83 -32.06
N GLU A 228 62.12 37.70 -31.57
CA GLU A 228 61.35 36.74 -30.81
C GLU A 228 60.73 37.47 -29.63
N VAL A 229 59.46 37.84 -29.77
CA VAL A 229 58.67 38.35 -28.65
C VAL A 229 58.51 37.21 -27.66
N SER A 230 59.45 37.16 -26.73
CA SER A 230 59.51 36.29 -25.58
C SER A 230 58.37 36.63 -24.63
N GLN A 231 57.15 36.18 -24.92
CA GLN A 231 56.08 36.14 -23.92
C GLN A 231 56.01 34.75 -23.29
N THR A 232 56.92 34.48 -22.37
CA THR A 232 56.67 33.48 -21.33
C THR A 232 55.63 34.05 -20.36
N LYS A 233 54.36 34.05 -20.76
CA LYS A 233 53.25 34.05 -19.81
C LYS A 233 52.93 32.60 -19.54
N VAL A 234 53.08 32.19 -18.28
CA VAL A 234 52.62 30.90 -17.76
C VAL A 234 51.15 30.75 -18.13
N ILE A 235 50.87 30.00 -19.20
CA ILE A 235 49.53 29.53 -19.52
C ILE A 235 49.24 28.47 -18.48
N LYS A 236 48.44 28.81 -17.47
CA LYS A 236 47.66 27.78 -16.77
C LYS A 236 46.87 27.05 -17.85
N GLU A 237 47.19 25.78 -18.05
CA GLU A 237 46.51 24.86 -18.98
C GLU A 237 45.00 25.11 -18.96
N ASN A 238 44.51 25.85 -19.95
CA ASN A 238 43.08 25.93 -20.21
C ASN A 238 42.85 24.92 -21.33
N LYS A 239 42.47 23.69 -20.93
CA LYS A 239 42.22 22.57 -21.86
C LYS A 239 41.44 23.06 -23.07
N ASN A 240 41.99 22.82 -24.25
CA ASN A 240 41.36 23.24 -25.49
C ASN A 240 39.99 22.57 -25.65
N ILE A 241 39.13 23.18 -26.47
CA ILE A 241 37.74 22.74 -26.65
C ILE A 241 37.68 21.25 -27.05
N PHE A 242 38.64 20.80 -27.87
CA PHE A 242 38.81 19.40 -28.27
C PHE A 242 39.23 18.48 -27.12
N GLU A 243 40.12 18.91 -26.24
CA GLU A 243 40.54 18.11 -25.07
C GLU A 243 39.40 17.96 -24.07
N ARG A 244 38.61 19.03 -23.88
CA ARG A 244 37.37 18.98 -23.07
C ARG A 244 36.31 18.08 -23.68
N LEU A 245 36.20 18.05 -25.02
CA LEU A 245 35.30 17.14 -25.73
C LEU A 245 35.73 15.67 -25.58
N ILE A 246 37.02 15.40 -25.70
CA ILE A 246 37.60 14.05 -25.52
C ILE A 246 37.39 13.56 -24.08
N ASP A 247 37.62 14.41 -23.07
CA ASP A 247 37.36 14.06 -21.67
C ASP A 247 35.88 13.79 -21.38
N TYR A 248 34.98 14.51 -22.06
CA TYR A 248 33.54 14.30 -21.91
C TYR A 248 33.10 12.96 -22.52
N LEU A 249 33.64 12.59 -23.69
CA LEU A 249 33.38 11.30 -24.33
C LEU A 249 33.96 10.13 -23.52
N LYS A 250 35.16 10.28 -22.95
CA LYS A 250 35.76 9.26 -22.07
C LYS A 250 35.03 9.02 -20.75
N LYS A 251 34.19 9.95 -20.30
CA LYS A 251 33.35 9.78 -19.10
C LYS A 251 31.99 9.14 -19.38
N MET A 252 31.63 8.99 -20.65
CA MET A 252 30.31 8.49 -21.06
C MET A 252 30.33 7.03 -21.53
N PHE A 253 31.51 6.43 -21.68
CA PHE A 253 31.77 5.01 -21.97
C PHE A 253 32.69 4.42 -20.90
#